data_AF-A0A3D0ESL1-F1
#
_entry.id   AF-A0A3D0ESL1-F1
#
_cell.length_a   1.000
_cell.length_b   1.000
_cell.length_c   1.000
_cell.angle_alpha   90.00
_cell.angle_beta   90.00
_cell.angle_gamma   90.00
#
_symmetry.space_group_name_H-M   'P 1'
#
loop_
_entity.id
_entity.type
_entity.pdbx_description
1 polymer ?
#
loop_
_entity_poly.entity_id
_entity_poly.type
_entity_poly.pdbx_seq_one_letter_code
_entity_poly.pdbx_strand_id
1 'polypeptide(L)'
;SLFKKMVEAKNFMSGIQTLRQVEFSVFDLRIHLGEPPKNPEAVMVLLDDIRKDLSVIPVPPYNRFPHSFSHIFAGGYAAGYYSYKWAEVLSADAFSMSQEKSMSLSDIGTRFLGEVISQGGLRSSLENFIQFRGREPTIDALLQHTGLAEDVRPPA
;
A
#
# COMPACT_ATOMS: atom_id res chain seq x y z
N SER A 1 22.51 -16.81 -11.81
CA SER A 1 22.80 -15.54 -12.50
C SER A 1 22.57 -14.38 -11.55
N LEU A 2 23.09 -13.18 -11.85
CA LEU A 2 22.77 -11.96 -11.11
C LEU A 2 21.26 -11.69 -11.09
N PHE A 3 20.58 -11.92 -12.21
CA PHE A 3 19.13 -11.81 -12.33
C PHE A 3 18.39 -12.65 -11.27
N LYS A 4 18.77 -13.92 -11.07
CA LYS A 4 18.16 -14.78 -10.05
C LYS A 4 18.34 -14.19 -8.64
N LYS A 5 19.54 -13.72 -8.31
CA LYS A 5 19.82 -13.08 -7.00
C LYS A 5 18.98 -11.82 -6.79
N MET A 6 18.76 -11.00 -7.83
CA MET A 6 17.89 -9.83 -7.75
C MET A 6 16.43 -10.21 -7.50
N VAL A 7 15.92 -11.24 -8.17
CA VAL A 7 14.55 -11.74 -7.97
C VAL A 7 14.38 -12.32 -6.56
N GLU A 8 15.37 -13.05 -6.05
CA GLU A 8 15.35 -13.60 -4.68
C GLU A 8 15.38 -12.50 -3.61
N ALA A 9 16.14 -11.42 -3.86
CA ALA A 9 16.26 -10.30 -2.92
C ALA A 9 15.06 -9.33 -2.93
N LYS A 10 14.09 -9.50 -3.84
CA LYS A 10 12.99 -8.53 -4.05
C LYS A 10 12.15 -8.26 -2.80
N ASN A 11 12.05 -9.24 -1.90
CA ASN A 11 11.24 -9.17 -0.67
C ASN A 11 12.06 -8.80 0.58
N PHE A 12 13.34 -8.42 0.40
CA PHE A 12 14.18 -8.02 1.52
C PHE A 12 13.58 -6.80 2.23
N MET A 13 13.30 -6.95 3.54
CA MET A 13 12.69 -5.93 4.40
C MET A 13 11.27 -5.48 4.01
N SER A 14 10.53 -6.23 3.19
CA SER A 14 9.16 -5.86 2.79
C SER A 14 8.19 -5.67 3.96
N GLY A 15 8.40 -6.37 5.09
CA GLY A 15 7.63 -6.16 6.32
C GLY A 15 7.84 -4.76 6.93
N ILE A 16 9.10 -4.31 7.06
CA ILE A 16 9.43 -2.97 7.57
C ILE A 16 8.91 -1.89 6.60
N GLN A 17 9.08 -2.11 5.30
CA GLN A 17 8.58 -1.17 4.27
C GLN A 17 7.05 -1.06 4.32
N THR A 18 6.35 -2.18 4.51
CA THR A 18 4.89 -2.22 4.65
C THR A 18 4.45 -1.48 5.91
N LEU A 19 5.03 -1.80 7.07
CA LEU A 19 4.71 -1.13 8.33
C LEU A 19 4.95 0.38 8.27
N ARG A 20 6.01 0.83 7.59
CA ARG A 20 6.26 2.26 7.38
C ARG A 20 5.15 2.96 6.59
N GLN A 21 4.61 2.31 5.55
CA GLN A 21 3.45 2.83 4.81
C GLN A 21 2.18 2.87 5.66
N VAL A 22 1.99 1.85 6.51
CA VAL A 22 0.86 1.79 7.46
C VAL A 22 1.00 2.88 8.54
N GLU A 23 2.20 3.09 9.11
CA GLU A 23 2.50 4.17 10.05
C GLU A 23 2.08 5.53 9.49
N PHE A 24 2.48 5.83 8.24
CA PHE A 24 2.13 7.09 7.59
C PHE A 24 0.63 7.22 7.33
N SER A 25 -0.02 6.13 6.94
CA SER A 25 -1.47 6.10 6.68
C SER A 25 -2.27 6.31 7.96
N VAL A 26 -1.87 5.65 9.06
CA VAL A 26 -2.52 5.79 10.36
C VAL A 26 -2.28 7.18 10.95
N PHE A 27 -1.07 7.72 10.81
CA PHE A 27 -0.77 9.10 11.21
C PHE A 27 -1.64 10.11 10.48
N ASP A 28 -1.71 10.01 9.14
CA ASP A 28 -2.57 10.85 8.32
C ASP A 28 -4.05 10.77 8.72
N LEU A 29 -4.59 9.56 8.89
CA LEU A 29 -5.99 9.41 9.31
C LEU A 29 -6.23 9.97 10.73
N ARG A 30 -5.36 9.67 11.70
CA ARG A 30 -5.56 10.12 13.09
C ARG A 30 -5.49 11.63 13.23
N ILE A 31 -4.61 12.32 12.48
CA ILE A 31 -4.51 13.78 12.56
C ILE A 31 -5.69 14.50 11.86
N HIS A 32 -6.33 13.86 10.87
CA HIS A 32 -7.47 14.44 10.15
C HIS A 32 -8.86 14.02 10.67
N LEU A 33 -8.97 12.91 11.42
CA LEU A 33 -10.23 12.46 12.04
C LEU A 33 -10.44 12.98 13.47
N GLY A 34 -9.35 13.28 14.19
CA GLY A 34 -9.40 13.70 15.59
C GLY A 34 -9.69 15.19 15.77
N GLU A 35 -9.72 15.62 17.03
CA GLU A 35 -9.70 17.05 17.34
C GLU A 35 -8.37 17.66 16.87
N PRO A 36 -8.38 18.89 16.31
CA PRO A 36 -7.15 19.57 15.93
C PRO A 36 -6.16 19.62 17.10
N PRO A 37 -4.86 19.35 16.85
CA PRO A 37 -3.85 19.37 17.89
C PRO A 37 -3.78 20.77 18.52
N LYS A 38 -3.76 20.83 19.85
CA LYS A 38 -3.75 22.09 20.62
C LYS A 38 -2.48 22.91 20.41
N ASN A 39 -1.38 22.26 20.06
CA ASN A 39 -0.07 22.84 19.75
C ASN A 39 0.73 21.91 18.81
N PRO A 40 1.83 22.40 18.20
CA PRO A 40 2.67 21.58 17.33
C PRO A 40 3.28 20.35 18.02
N GLU A 41 3.58 20.41 19.30
CA GLU A 41 4.15 19.31 20.07
C GLU A 41 3.20 18.10 20.14
N ALA A 42 1.88 18.35 20.20
CA ALA A 42 0.86 17.30 20.23
C ALA A 42 0.89 16.43 18.96
N VAL A 43 1.29 16.98 17.82
CA VAL A 43 1.46 16.21 16.56
C VAL A 43 2.58 15.18 16.69
N MET A 44 3.69 15.56 17.32
CA MET A 44 4.82 14.65 17.55
C MET A 44 4.46 13.57 18.58
N VAL A 45 3.75 13.95 19.65
CA VAL A 45 3.26 12.98 20.66
C VAL A 45 2.32 11.94 20.02
N LEU A 46 1.42 12.37 19.14
CA LEU A 46 0.55 11.47 18.38
C LEU A 46 1.34 10.52 17.50
N LEU A 47 2.35 11.02 16.76
CA LEU A 47 3.19 10.17 15.92
C LEU A 47 3.99 9.16 16.75
N ASP A 48 4.54 9.57 17.88
CA ASP A 48 5.30 8.69 18.77
C ASP A 48 4.41 7.63 19.42
N ASP A 49 3.14 7.96 19.71
CA ASP A 49 2.12 7.00 20.16
C ASP A 49 1.88 5.91 19.10
N ILE A 50 1.63 6.31 17.85
CA ILE A 50 1.43 5.37 16.72
C ILE A 50 2.66 4.47 16.50
N ARG A 51 3.87 5.03 16.65
CA ARG A 51 5.11 4.28 16.45
C ARG A 51 5.35 3.18 17.47
N LYS A 52 4.80 3.28 18.69
CA LYS A 52 4.91 2.20 19.68
C LYS A 52 4.30 0.89 19.19
N ASP A 53 3.24 0.99 18.39
CA ASP A 53 2.50 -0.17 17.88
C ASP A 53 3.00 -0.63 16.50
N LEU A 54 3.46 0.29 15.66
CA LEU A 54 3.73 0.03 14.24
C LEU A 54 5.21 0.07 13.83
N SER A 55 6.09 0.67 14.65
CA SER A 55 7.49 0.87 14.28
C SER A 55 8.39 -0.15 14.97
N VAL A 56 9.05 -1.00 14.19
CA VAL A 56 10.01 -1.99 14.70
C VAL A 56 11.45 -1.44 14.80
N ILE A 57 11.69 -0.24 14.25
CA ILE A 57 12.98 0.45 14.31
C ILE A 57 12.81 1.69 15.19
N PRO A 58 13.61 1.86 16.26
CA PRO A 58 13.58 3.07 17.06
C PRO A 58 13.86 4.31 16.21
N VAL A 59 12.97 5.30 16.30
CA VAL A 59 13.14 6.59 15.63
C VAL A 59 13.79 7.57 16.62
N PRO A 60 14.83 8.33 16.21
CA PRO A 60 15.49 9.27 17.10
C PRO A 60 14.55 10.43 17.52
N PRO A 61 14.69 10.96 18.75
CA PRO A 61 13.80 12.00 19.29
C PRO A 61 13.87 13.34 18.53
N TYR A 62 14.94 13.58 17.78
CA TYR A 62 15.08 14.75 16.91
C TYR A 62 14.41 14.56 15.53
N ASN A 63 13.80 13.41 15.25
CA ASN A 63 13.07 13.20 14.00
C ASN A 63 11.90 14.20 13.88
N ARG A 64 11.77 14.83 12.72
CA ARG A 64 10.74 15.83 12.42
C ARG A 64 9.99 15.50 11.14
N PHE A 65 9.82 14.20 10.85
CA PHE A 65 9.18 13.70 9.63
C PHE A 65 7.91 14.47 9.20
N PRO A 66 6.95 14.78 10.08
CA PRO A 66 5.73 15.49 9.69
C PRO A 66 5.98 16.83 8.98
N HIS A 67 7.04 17.56 9.35
CA HIS A 67 7.39 18.85 8.75
C HIS A 67 7.81 18.74 7.27
N SER A 68 8.15 17.53 6.82
CA SER A 68 8.52 17.21 5.45
C SER A 68 7.46 16.35 4.74
N PHE A 69 6.31 16.10 5.36
CA PHE A 69 5.32 15.18 4.83
C PHE A 69 4.38 15.87 3.83
N SER A 70 4.94 16.32 2.70
CA SER A 70 4.23 17.14 1.71
C SER A 70 3.00 16.46 1.11
N HIS A 71 2.91 15.13 1.11
CA HIS A 71 1.74 14.43 0.56
C HIS A 71 0.43 14.89 1.21
N ILE A 72 0.44 15.06 2.54
CA ILE A 72 -0.77 15.37 3.31
C ILE A 72 -0.89 16.86 3.68
N PHE A 73 0.22 17.61 3.68
CA PHE A 73 0.22 19.04 4.07
C PHE A 73 0.31 20.01 2.89
N ALA A 74 0.84 19.57 1.75
CA ALA A 74 1.04 20.42 0.57
C ALA A 74 0.68 19.66 -0.74
N GLY A 75 -0.12 18.60 -0.61
CA GLY A 75 -0.50 17.71 -1.69
C GLY A 75 -1.97 17.32 -1.59
N GLY A 76 -2.40 16.39 -2.45
CA GLY A 76 -3.79 15.93 -2.53
C GLY A 76 -4.13 14.71 -1.66
N TYR A 77 -3.28 14.33 -0.71
CA TYR A 77 -3.42 13.08 0.05
C TYR A 77 -3.81 13.27 1.52
N ALA A 78 -4.24 14.47 1.92
CA ALA A 78 -4.78 14.69 3.26
C ALA A 78 -5.96 13.75 3.53
N ALA A 79 -5.92 13.01 4.64
CA ALA A 79 -6.86 11.93 4.95
C ALA A 79 -6.98 10.84 3.85
N GLY A 80 -5.91 10.66 3.08
CA GLY A 80 -5.90 9.84 1.87
C GLY A 80 -4.57 9.11 1.63
N TYR A 81 -3.58 9.19 2.53
CA TYR A 81 -2.29 8.52 2.31
C TYR A 81 -2.42 6.99 2.26
N TYR A 82 -3.44 6.43 2.93
CA TYR A 82 -3.79 5.00 2.86
C TYR A 82 -4.09 4.52 1.43
N SER A 83 -4.43 5.44 0.51
CA SER A 83 -4.72 5.14 -0.89
C SER A 83 -3.58 4.40 -1.60
N TYR A 84 -2.32 4.59 -1.19
CA TYR A 84 -1.19 3.83 -1.75
C TYR A 84 -1.32 2.33 -1.48
N LYS A 85 -1.48 1.93 -0.21
CA LYS A 85 -1.64 0.50 0.14
C LYS A 85 -2.98 -0.05 -0.37
N TRP A 86 -4.02 0.77 -0.38
CA TRP A 86 -5.31 0.39 -0.96
C TRP A 86 -5.17 0.06 -2.45
N ALA A 87 -4.59 0.97 -3.24
CA ALA A 87 -4.34 0.74 -4.67
C ALA A 87 -3.34 -0.41 -4.91
N GLU A 88 -2.39 -0.63 -4.00
CA GLU A 88 -1.43 -1.74 -4.10
C GLU A 88 -2.14 -3.10 -4.10
N VAL A 89 -3.19 -3.28 -3.28
CA VAL A 89 -4.05 -4.48 -3.29
C VAL A 89 -4.63 -4.71 -4.69
N LEU A 90 -5.25 -3.69 -5.27
CA LEU A 90 -5.84 -3.78 -6.61
C LEU A 90 -4.76 -4.09 -7.66
N SER A 91 -3.63 -3.41 -7.60
CA SER A 91 -2.56 -3.60 -8.58
C SER A 91 -1.92 -5.00 -8.52
N ALA A 92 -1.74 -5.55 -7.31
CA ALA A 92 -1.17 -6.87 -7.13
C ALA A 92 -2.12 -7.96 -7.63
N ASP A 93 -3.41 -7.83 -7.33
CA ASP A 93 -4.44 -8.77 -7.78
C ASP A 93 -4.71 -8.66 -9.30
N ALA A 94 -4.65 -7.44 -9.86
CA ALA A 94 -4.69 -7.25 -11.30
C ALA A 94 -3.49 -7.93 -12.00
N PHE A 95 -2.29 -7.80 -11.43
CA PHE A 95 -1.09 -8.43 -11.96
C PHE A 95 -1.13 -9.97 -11.84
N SER A 96 -1.74 -10.52 -10.77
CA SER A 96 -1.83 -11.96 -10.57
C SER A 96 -2.59 -12.67 -11.70
N MET A 97 -3.48 -11.96 -12.41
CA MET A 97 -4.17 -12.47 -13.60
C MET A 97 -3.19 -12.96 -14.68
N SER A 98 -2.03 -12.31 -14.82
CA SER A 98 -0.98 -12.75 -15.77
C SER A 98 -0.31 -14.07 -15.38
N GLN A 99 -0.42 -14.46 -14.11
CA GLN A 99 0.19 -15.68 -13.55
C GLN A 99 -0.76 -16.88 -13.61
N GLU A 100 -2.06 -16.65 -13.70
CA GLU A 100 -3.10 -17.69 -13.82
C GLU A 100 -3.07 -18.42 -15.17
N LYS A 101 -2.44 -17.83 -16.20
CA LYS A 101 -2.33 -18.38 -17.57
C LYS A 101 -3.67 -18.77 -18.22
N SER A 102 -4.76 -18.19 -17.74
CA SER A 102 -6.12 -18.38 -18.27
C SER A 102 -6.40 -17.52 -19.51
N MET A 103 -5.62 -16.45 -19.72
CA MET A 103 -5.69 -15.57 -20.89
C MET A 103 -4.28 -15.21 -21.37
N SER A 104 -4.16 -14.81 -22.64
CA SER A 104 -2.89 -14.27 -23.15
C SER A 104 -2.61 -12.88 -22.55
N LEU A 105 -1.34 -12.47 -22.49
CA LEU A 105 -0.99 -11.10 -22.05
C LEU A 105 -1.62 -10.01 -22.93
N SER A 106 -1.82 -10.30 -24.23
CA SER A 106 -2.48 -9.39 -25.16
C SER A 106 -3.96 -9.18 -24.80
N ASP A 107 -4.64 -10.26 -24.41
CA ASP A 107 -6.05 -10.20 -24.01
C ASP A 107 -6.22 -9.50 -22.66
N ILE A 108 -5.32 -9.76 -21.71
CA ILE A 108 -5.27 -9.04 -20.43
C ILE A 108 -5.07 -7.54 -20.68
N GLY A 109 -4.14 -7.17 -21.56
CA GLY A 109 -3.87 -5.77 -21.91
C GLY A 109 -5.08 -5.08 -22.56
N THR A 110 -5.72 -5.74 -23.53
CA THR A 110 -6.94 -5.23 -24.18
C THR A 110 -8.06 -5.00 -23.15
N ARG A 111 -8.24 -5.96 -22.24
CA ARG A 111 -9.26 -5.85 -21.19
C ARG A 111 -8.94 -4.74 -20.18
N PHE A 112 -7.68 -4.60 -19.78
CA PHE A 112 -7.26 -3.53 -18.87
C PHE A 112 -7.48 -2.14 -19.48
N LEU A 113 -7.17 -1.99 -20.76
CA LEU A 113 -7.45 -0.76 -21.50
C LEU A 113 -8.96 -0.45 -21.50
N GLY A 114 -9.79 -1.42 -21.90
CA GLY A 114 -11.23 -1.22 -22.04
C GLY A 114 -11.96 -0.99 -20.71
N GLU A 115 -11.61 -1.73 -19.66
CA GLU A 115 -12.38 -1.74 -18.41
C GLU A 115 -11.85 -0.79 -17.32
N VAL A 116 -10.56 -0.41 -17.39
CA VAL A 116 -9.93 0.46 -16.38
C VAL A 116 -9.53 1.81 -16.98
N ILE A 117 -8.66 1.81 -17.99
CA ILE A 117 -8.07 3.04 -18.51
C ILE A 117 -9.08 3.89 -19.28
N SER A 118 -9.85 3.27 -20.19
CA SER A 118 -10.85 3.97 -21.01
C SER A 118 -12.08 4.42 -20.24
N GLN A 119 -12.40 3.76 -19.11
CA GLN A 119 -13.54 4.14 -18.28
C GLN A 119 -13.23 5.31 -17.34
N GLY A 120 -11.99 5.40 -16.82
CA GLY A 120 -11.60 6.45 -15.89
C GLY A 120 -12.59 6.58 -14.74
N GLY A 121 -13.16 7.77 -14.56
CA GLY A 121 -14.17 8.09 -13.54
C GLY A 121 -15.64 7.94 -13.96
N LEU A 122 -15.93 7.33 -15.13
CA LEU A 122 -17.32 7.14 -15.61
C LEU A 122 -18.14 6.18 -14.74
N ARG A 123 -17.46 5.26 -14.04
CA ARG A 123 -18.00 4.40 -12.99
C ARG A 123 -16.98 4.27 -11.86
N SER A 124 -17.36 3.67 -10.74
CA SER A 124 -16.47 3.58 -9.58
C SER A 124 -15.22 2.74 -9.88
N SER A 125 -14.12 3.01 -9.18
CA SER A 125 -12.88 2.24 -9.32
C SER A 125 -13.07 0.76 -9.01
N LEU A 126 -13.96 0.43 -8.06
CA LEU A 126 -14.31 -0.95 -7.73
C LEU A 126 -15.06 -1.62 -8.88
N GLU A 127 -16.04 -0.94 -9.50
CA GLU A 127 -16.74 -1.48 -10.68
C GLU A 127 -15.79 -1.68 -11.86
N ASN A 128 -14.88 -0.74 -12.13
CA ASN A 128 -13.82 -0.91 -13.12
C ASN A 128 -12.98 -2.16 -12.84
N PHE A 129 -12.58 -2.35 -11.58
CA PHE A 129 -11.80 -3.50 -11.16
C PHE A 129 -12.58 -4.81 -11.32
N ILE A 130 -13.83 -4.88 -10.88
CA ILE A 130 -14.67 -6.08 -11.01
C ILE A 130 -14.86 -6.45 -12.48
N GLN A 131 -15.08 -5.48 -13.36
CA GLN A 131 -15.28 -5.73 -14.78
C GLN A 131 -13.99 -6.20 -15.47
N PHE A 132 -12.84 -5.68 -15.05
CA PHE A 132 -11.55 -6.19 -15.48
C PHE A 132 -11.23 -7.58 -14.91
N ARG A 133 -11.41 -7.79 -13.61
CA ARG A 133 -10.95 -8.97 -12.87
C ARG A 133 -11.94 -10.14 -12.87
N GLY A 134 -13.23 -9.85 -13.04
CA GLY A 134 -14.34 -10.78 -12.91
C GLY A 134 -14.82 -11.02 -11.47
N ARG A 135 -14.20 -10.36 -10.47
CA ARG A 135 -14.51 -10.49 -9.05
C ARG A 135 -13.99 -9.28 -8.27
N GLU A 136 -14.41 -9.15 -7.01
CA GLU A 136 -13.84 -8.16 -6.07
C GLU A 136 -12.35 -8.41 -5.79
N PRO A 137 -11.60 -7.36 -5.40
CA PRO A 137 -10.17 -7.46 -5.10
C PRO A 137 -9.93 -8.27 -3.83
N THR A 138 -8.81 -8.99 -3.82
CA THR A 138 -8.34 -9.82 -2.70
C THR A 138 -6.91 -9.43 -2.34
N ILE A 139 -6.54 -9.57 -1.06
CA ILE A 139 -5.21 -9.18 -0.57
C ILE A 139 -4.14 -10.24 -0.85
N ASP A 140 -4.52 -11.46 -1.20
CA ASP A 140 -3.64 -12.63 -1.30
C ASP A 140 -2.45 -12.39 -2.23
N ALA A 141 -2.69 -11.82 -3.41
CA ALA A 141 -1.64 -11.51 -4.36
C ALA A 141 -0.62 -10.50 -3.80
N LEU A 142 -1.08 -9.50 -3.05
CA LEU A 142 -0.18 -8.53 -2.40
C LEU A 142 0.69 -9.23 -1.36
N LEU A 143 0.10 -10.06 -0.50
CA LEU A 143 0.83 -10.80 0.53
C LEU A 143 1.84 -11.78 -0.10
N GLN A 144 1.45 -12.51 -1.15
CA GLN A 144 2.35 -13.42 -1.87
C GLN A 144 3.51 -12.66 -2.52
N HIS A 145 3.22 -11.56 -3.23
CA HIS A 145 4.25 -10.78 -3.91
C HIS A 145 5.25 -10.14 -2.96
N THR A 146 4.82 -9.76 -1.76
CA THR A 146 5.65 -9.16 -0.71
C THR A 146 6.29 -10.18 0.23
N GLY A 147 6.00 -11.48 0.08
CA GLY A 147 6.52 -12.53 0.95
C GLY A 147 5.92 -12.52 2.36
N LEU A 148 4.71 -11.99 2.50
CA LEU A 148 3.96 -11.86 3.75
C LEU A 148 2.74 -12.80 3.83
N ALA A 149 2.50 -13.63 2.82
CA ALA A 149 1.44 -14.64 2.86
C ALA A 149 1.76 -15.71 3.91
N GLU A 150 0.74 -16.21 4.59
CA GLU A 150 0.89 -17.33 5.52
C GLU A 150 1.06 -18.64 4.72
N ASP A 151 2.30 -19.13 4.61
CA ASP A 151 2.60 -20.53 4.31
C ASP A 151 3.80 -20.97 5.17
N VAL A 152 3.55 -21.92 6.08
CA VAL A 152 4.44 -22.62 7.04
C VAL A 152 5.85 -22.01 7.21
N ARG A 153 6.01 -21.13 8.20
CA ARG A 153 7.33 -21.01 8.85
C ARG A 153 7.70 -22.41 9.34
N PRO A 154 8.81 -23.05 8.91
CA PRO A 154 9.30 -24.20 9.64
C PRO A 154 9.50 -23.76 11.11
N PRO A 155 9.08 -24.56 12.09
CA PRO A 155 9.30 -24.23 13.48
C PRO A 155 10.78 -23.92 13.69
N ALA A 156 11.03 -22.82 14.41
CA ALA A 156 12.37 -22.41 14.83
C ALA A 156 13.06 -23.50 15.64
#